data_AF-A0A3E0GYD3-F1
#
_entry.id   AF-A0A3E0GYD3-F1
#
_cell.length_a   1.000
_cell.length_b   1.000
_cell.length_c   1.000
_cell.angle_alpha   90.00
_cell.angle_beta   90.00
_cell.angle_gamma   90.00
#
_symmetry.space_group_name_H-M   'P 1'
#
loop_
_entity.id
_entity.type
_entity.pdbx_description
1 polymer ?
#
loop_
_entity_poly.entity_id
_entity_poly.type
_entity_poly.pdbx_seq_one_letter_code
_entity_poly.pdbx_strand_id
1 'polypeptide(L)'
;MFAGDFEIHLTGAPVEADALATFAQRAGAKYTCIELNRGAQATQPMLTITASGTLDDVRRVAQRWAGDLATAGLRVLRTKIEAAPWNEGVPRTDDDHRDGLYFEHHVKVLLPSGDLRTVLALTMTAVGHDGHVSRNARRRRADGREERFVTQRCRLVGLDTARARLDGLLNALRGFEVLEVEQEYVVVDDAPSVDVGWSTTQWRDERLRAWKAGREGFPATYRPLAVEPGQGVWQQAIFDPALKQYSNAYRAGDPWFADAADGKRWIKARRDAMGHVLATIAESPWAQNLVLRGSIVLKAWLGEAAREPGDLDFVVVPRRIDPDDAEAEAMRDGLVERLRANPGPGLRADQAVAEEIWTYERVPGRRLVIPFDVPDLPQGAIQLDFVYREPMPEPPEVVRIPPLDTPMLAAPADLSLAWKLQWLVTDLYPQGKDLYDAVLLAEHATVSLDLVRRLLKPEIGRDEAEAFTARNLLELREVDWENFRSDQPGVDGSADSWLRRLVSALERDPSWR
;
A
#
# COMPACT_ATOMS: atom_id res chain seq x y z
N MET A 1 1.08 24.67 29.49
CA MET A 1 2.28 23.93 29.99
C MET A 1 1.82 22.52 30.38
N PHE A 2 2.64 21.48 30.26
CA PHE A 2 2.29 20.13 30.72
C PHE A 2 3.03 19.82 32.02
N ALA A 3 2.33 19.28 33.01
CA ALA A 3 2.91 18.90 34.30
C ALA A 3 2.18 17.71 34.94
N GLY A 4 2.92 16.86 35.63
CA GLY A 4 2.42 15.64 36.25
C GLY A 4 3.36 14.46 36.03
N ASP A 5 2.81 13.30 35.71
CA ASP A 5 3.53 12.04 35.53
C ASP A 5 3.73 11.71 34.05
N PHE A 6 4.91 11.21 33.70
CA PHE A 6 5.30 10.94 32.32
C PHE A 6 6.04 9.62 32.19
N GLU A 7 5.86 8.97 31.05
CA GLU A 7 6.74 7.91 30.56
C GLU A 7 7.60 8.44 29.41
N ILE A 8 8.88 8.08 29.41
CA ILE A 8 9.84 8.39 28.36
C ILE A 8 10.23 7.08 27.70
N HIS A 9 10.06 6.98 26.38
CA HIS A 9 10.53 5.85 25.59
C HIS A 9 11.66 6.27 24.67
N LEU A 10 12.83 5.65 24.84
CA LEU A 10 13.98 5.81 23.96
C LEU A 10 14.11 4.57 23.07
N THR A 11 13.78 4.70 21.79
CA THR A 11 13.91 3.62 20.81
C THR A 11 15.33 3.57 20.28
N GLY A 12 16.02 2.43 20.43
CA GLY A 12 17.37 2.22 19.93
C GLY A 12 17.42 1.56 18.55
N ALA A 13 18.62 1.41 17.99
CA ALA A 13 18.79 0.73 16.71
C ALA A 13 18.55 -0.80 16.82
N PRO A 14 17.87 -1.45 15.84
CA PRO A 14 17.55 -2.87 15.90
C PRO A 14 18.78 -3.78 16.10
N VAL A 15 19.89 -3.45 15.41
CA VAL A 15 21.16 -4.18 15.49
C VAL A 15 21.83 -4.10 16.87
N GLU A 16 21.42 -3.16 17.71
CA GLU A 16 21.97 -2.90 19.05
C GLU A 16 21.04 -3.43 20.16
N ALA A 17 19.97 -4.15 19.83
CA ALA A 17 18.93 -4.59 20.78
C ALA A 17 19.48 -5.34 22.01
N ASP A 18 20.42 -6.27 21.83
CA ASP A 18 21.03 -7.02 22.95
C ASP A 18 21.90 -6.14 23.85
N ALA A 19 22.64 -5.22 23.25
CA ALA A 19 23.47 -4.28 23.97
C ALA A 19 22.61 -3.29 24.77
N LEU A 20 21.51 -2.81 24.17
CA LEU A 20 20.52 -1.98 24.85
C LEU A 20 19.83 -2.71 26.01
N ALA A 21 19.47 -3.99 25.84
CA ALA A 21 18.91 -4.80 26.91
C ALA A 21 19.89 -4.96 28.09
N THR A 22 21.17 -5.19 27.79
CA THR A 22 22.24 -5.28 28.81
C THR A 22 22.43 -3.96 29.54
N PHE A 23 22.41 -2.84 28.80
CA PHE A 23 22.45 -1.50 29.39
C PHE A 23 21.25 -1.27 30.33
N ALA A 24 20.04 -1.59 29.87
CA ALA A 24 18.81 -1.46 30.65
C ALA A 24 18.91 -2.16 32.01
N GLN A 25 19.38 -3.41 31.99
CA GLN A 25 19.53 -4.23 33.19
C GLN A 25 20.51 -3.61 34.19
N ARG A 26 21.64 -3.09 33.72
CA ARG A 26 22.65 -2.44 34.58
C ARG A 26 22.15 -1.10 35.14
N ALA A 27 21.40 -0.35 34.34
CA ALA A 27 20.87 0.95 34.70
C ALA A 27 19.55 0.87 35.49
N GLY A 28 18.97 -0.32 35.67
CA GLY A 28 17.69 -0.51 36.35
C GLY A 28 16.48 0.01 35.56
N ALA A 29 16.58 0.14 34.24
CA ALA A 29 15.51 0.63 33.37
C ALA A 29 14.66 -0.52 32.79
N LYS A 30 13.38 -0.25 32.54
CA LYS A 30 12.48 -1.19 31.85
C LYS A 30 12.89 -1.28 30.38
N TYR A 31 13.08 -2.50 29.89
CA TYR A 31 13.37 -2.77 28.48
C TYR A 31 12.23 -3.55 27.83
N THR A 32 11.85 -3.13 26.64
CA THR A 32 10.94 -3.87 25.76
C THR A 32 11.51 -3.96 24.36
N CYS A 33 11.16 -5.00 23.61
CA CYS A 33 11.50 -5.10 22.19
C CYS A 33 10.21 -5.38 21.44
N ILE A 34 9.62 -4.31 20.89
CA ILE A 34 8.39 -4.42 20.15
C ILE A 34 8.71 -4.85 18.72
N GLU A 35 8.08 -5.92 18.29
CA GLU A 35 8.06 -6.41 16.93
C GLU A 35 6.71 -6.05 16.30
N LEU A 36 6.78 -5.21 15.29
CA LEU A 36 5.64 -4.85 14.47
C LEU A 36 5.37 -5.97 13.47
N ASN A 37 4.10 -6.20 13.16
CA ASN A 37 3.74 -7.17 12.11
C ASN A 37 4.16 -6.70 10.70
N ARG A 38 4.48 -5.40 10.55
CA ARG A 38 4.95 -4.74 9.32
C ARG A 38 5.55 -3.36 9.65
N GLY A 39 6.38 -2.81 8.76
CA GLY A 39 6.97 -1.48 8.89
C GLY A 39 8.46 -1.46 8.58
N ALA A 40 8.98 -0.30 8.19
CA ALA A 40 10.39 -0.11 7.80
C ALA A 40 11.37 -0.40 8.95
N GLN A 41 10.95 -0.13 10.19
CA GLN A 41 11.67 -0.48 11.41
C GLN A 41 10.80 -1.43 12.25
N ALA A 42 10.62 -2.66 11.75
CA ALA A 42 9.76 -3.66 12.37
C ALA A 42 10.21 -4.09 13.78
N THR A 43 11.49 -3.97 14.11
CA THR A 43 12.03 -4.29 15.44
C THR A 43 12.38 -3.00 16.16
N GLN A 44 11.70 -2.72 17.27
CA GLN A 44 11.85 -1.51 18.05
C GLN A 44 12.29 -1.86 19.49
N PRO A 45 13.61 -1.94 19.76
CA PRO A 45 14.12 -2.09 21.11
C PRO A 45 13.99 -0.75 21.84
N MET A 46 13.38 -0.72 23.01
CA MET A 46 13.01 0.50 23.73
C MET A 46 13.36 0.42 25.21
N LEU A 47 13.88 1.54 25.74
CA LEU A 47 13.95 1.80 27.17
C LEU A 47 12.78 2.66 27.60
N THR A 48 12.12 2.26 28.68
CA THR A 48 11.06 3.04 29.33
C THR A 48 11.56 3.58 30.66
N ILE A 49 11.41 4.89 30.85
CA ILE A 49 11.79 5.61 32.06
C ILE A 49 10.58 6.42 32.55
N THR A 50 10.23 6.28 33.82
CA THR A 50 9.20 7.11 34.46
C THR A 50 9.81 8.38 35.04
N ALA A 51 9.10 9.51 34.90
CA ALA A 51 9.51 10.79 35.45
C ALA A 51 8.28 11.63 35.79
N SER A 52 8.41 12.52 36.79
CA SER A 52 7.37 13.47 37.15
C SER A 52 7.93 14.89 37.23
N GLY A 53 7.09 15.89 37.00
CA GLY A 53 7.49 17.31 37.01
C GLY A 53 6.86 18.09 35.87
N THR A 54 7.53 19.14 35.41
CA THR A 54 7.14 19.85 34.19
C THR A 54 7.70 19.15 32.94
N LEU A 55 7.11 19.38 31.76
CA LEU A 55 7.66 18.82 30.52
C LEU A 55 9.13 19.19 30.28
N ASP A 56 9.57 20.37 30.71
CA ASP A 56 10.98 20.78 30.57
C ASP A 56 11.90 20.00 31.52
N ASP A 57 11.43 19.64 32.72
CA ASP A 57 12.14 18.73 33.63
C ASP A 57 12.30 17.35 32.99
N VAL A 58 11.21 16.82 32.44
CA VAL A 58 11.18 15.49 31.80
C VAL A 58 12.04 15.45 30.54
N ARG A 59 12.07 16.52 29.73
CA ARG A 59 12.99 16.65 28.59
C ARG A 59 14.45 16.60 29.03
N ARG A 60 14.81 17.23 30.16
CA ARG A 60 16.18 17.14 30.71
C ARG A 60 16.50 15.72 31.17
N VAL A 61 15.52 14.99 31.71
CA VAL A 61 15.69 13.56 32.03
C VAL A 61 15.93 12.74 30.75
N ALA A 62 15.11 12.92 29.71
CA ALA A 62 15.25 12.22 28.43
C ALA A 62 16.62 12.49 27.79
N GLN A 63 17.06 13.75 27.75
CA GLN A 63 18.36 14.16 27.23
C GLN A 63 19.54 13.52 27.99
N ARG A 64 19.46 13.45 29.32
CA ARG A 64 20.48 12.79 30.13
C ARG A 64 20.59 11.30 29.77
N TRP A 65 19.46 10.59 29.73
CA TRP A 65 19.45 9.17 29.35
C TRP A 65 19.95 8.93 27.92
N ALA A 66 19.57 9.79 26.97
CA ALA A 66 20.09 9.71 25.60
C ALA A 66 21.62 9.94 25.55
N GLY A 67 22.14 10.86 26.38
CA GLY A 67 23.58 11.09 26.54
C GLY A 67 24.33 9.90 27.16
N ASP A 68 23.72 9.24 28.15
CA ASP A 68 24.27 8.04 28.78
C ASP A 68 24.35 6.88 27.79
N LEU A 69 23.30 6.70 26.95
CA LEU A 69 23.28 5.72 25.85
C LEU A 69 24.36 6.02 24.81
N ALA A 70 24.48 7.28 24.38
CA ALA A 70 25.50 7.69 23.42
C ALA A 70 26.92 7.44 23.95
N THR A 71 27.17 7.70 25.25
CA THR A 71 28.45 7.41 25.92
C THR A 71 28.74 5.91 25.95
N ALA A 72 27.70 5.07 26.04
CA ALA A 72 27.80 3.62 25.93
C ALA A 72 27.90 3.11 24.47
N GLY A 73 27.92 4.01 23.48
CA GLY A 73 27.98 3.65 22.06
C GLY A 73 26.65 3.16 21.47
N LEU A 74 25.53 3.41 22.15
CA LEU A 74 24.19 3.00 21.72
C LEU A 74 23.46 4.17 21.07
N ARG A 75 22.86 3.94 19.90
CA ARG A 75 22.13 4.96 19.15
C ARG A 75 20.67 5.02 19.58
N VAL A 76 20.17 6.24 19.78
CA VAL A 76 18.75 6.53 19.95
C VAL A 76 18.18 7.00 18.61
N LEU A 77 17.19 6.28 18.10
CA LEU A 77 16.47 6.58 16.86
C LEU A 77 15.22 7.44 17.08
N ARG A 78 14.60 7.34 18.26
CA ARG A 78 13.40 8.10 18.63
C ARG A 78 13.36 8.35 20.14
N THR A 79 12.95 9.55 20.51
CA THR A 79 12.54 9.93 21.86
C THR A 79 11.05 10.25 21.86
N LYS A 80 10.29 9.49 22.64
CA LYS A 80 8.86 9.73 22.86
C LYS A 80 8.63 10.05 24.33
N ILE A 81 7.83 11.08 24.62
CA ILE A 81 7.41 11.46 25.97
C ILE A 81 5.88 11.45 26.01
N GLU A 82 5.33 10.65 26.92
CA GLU A 82 3.92 10.41 27.09
C GLU A 82 3.49 10.94 28.44
N ALA A 83 2.50 11.81 28.46
CA ALA A 83 1.90 12.33 29.66
C ALA A 83 0.75 11.41 30.10
N ALA A 84 0.64 11.16 31.40
CA ALA A 84 -0.55 10.53 31.94
C ALA A 84 -1.81 11.35 31.61
N PRO A 85 -2.97 10.71 31.38
CA PRO A 85 -4.16 11.40 30.87
C PRO A 85 -4.79 12.36 31.88
N TRP A 86 -4.37 12.31 33.16
CA TRP A 86 -4.77 13.24 34.22
C TRP A 86 -3.82 14.43 34.39
N ASN A 87 -2.73 14.50 33.62
CA ASN A 87 -1.77 15.60 33.73
C ASN A 87 -2.39 16.95 33.41
N GLU A 88 -1.85 18.00 34.04
CA GLU A 88 -2.16 19.36 33.68
C GLU A 88 -1.78 19.61 32.21
N GLY A 89 -2.67 20.27 31.46
CA GLY A 89 -2.42 20.66 30.08
C GLY A 89 -2.84 19.64 29.02
N VAL A 90 -3.23 18.41 29.41
CA VAL A 90 -3.85 17.42 28.51
C VAL A 90 -5.24 17.91 28.07
N PRO A 91 -5.55 17.92 26.76
CA PRO A 91 -6.82 18.47 26.27
C PRO A 91 -8.01 17.60 26.68
N ARG A 92 -9.07 18.22 27.19
CA ARG A 92 -10.29 17.49 27.57
C ARG A 92 -11.26 17.32 26.40
N THR A 93 -11.48 18.39 25.66
CA THR A 93 -12.41 18.42 24.53
C THR A 93 -11.66 18.50 23.19
N ASP A 94 -12.36 18.21 22.09
CA ASP A 94 -11.77 18.25 20.74
C ASP A 94 -11.30 19.66 20.36
N ASP A 95 -11.99 20.71 20.84
CA ASP A 95 -11.60 22.10 20.62
C ASP A 95 -10.27 22.47 21.30
N ASP A 96 -9.87 21.75 22.35
CA ASP A 96 -8.63 21.97 23.08
C ASP A 96 -7.41 21.26 22.46
N HIS A 97 -7.60 20.52 21.36
CA HIS A 97 -6.53 19.73 20.75
C HIS A 97 -5.33 20.61 20.34
N ARG A 98 -4.17 19.97 20.20
CA ARG A 98 -2.94 20.63 19.75
C ARG A 98 -2.33 19.88 18.59
N ASP A 99 -1.93 20.64 17.57
CA ASP A 99 -1.27 20.10 16.40
C ASP A 99 0.00 19.33 16.78
N GLY A 100 0.17 18.16 16.16
CA GLY A 100 1.33 17.29 16.37
C GLY A 100 1.29 16.45 17.66
N LEU A 101 0.33 16.67 18.56
CA LEU A 101 0.14 15.89 19.79
C LEU A 101 -1.11 15.02 19.67
N TYR A 102 -1.14 13.88 20.37
CA TYR A 102 -2.22 12.90 20.20
C TYR A 102 -2.36 11.96 21.39
N PHE A 103 -3.55 11.37 21.54
CA PHE A 103 -3.74 10.27 22.49
C PHE A 103 -3.28 8.96 21.87
N GLU A 104 -2.61 8.14 22.66
CA GLU A 104 -2.24 6.76 22.30
C GLU A 104 -2.82 5.81 23.34
N HIS A 105 -3.41 4.72 22.87
CA HIS A 105 -3.93 3.65 23.72
C HIS A 105 -3.15 2.38 23.45
N HIS A 106 -2.77 1.67 24.50
CA HIS A 106 -2.14 0.36 24.41
C HIS A 106 -3.03 -0.68 25.10
N VAL A 107 -3.59 -1.60 24.32
CA VAL A 107 -4.36 -2.72 24.84
C VAL A 107 -3.53 -3.99 24.72
N LYS A 108 -3.11 -4.55 25.84
CA LYS A 108 -2.38 -5.82 25.89
C LYS A 108 -3.37 -6.97 25.89
N VAL A 109 -3.24 -7.89 24.95
CA VAL A 109 -4.09 -9.07 24.82
C VAL A 109 -3.27 -10.35 24.86
N LEU A 110 -3.87 -11.42 25.38
CA LEU A 110 -3.27 -12.74 25.48
C LEU A 110 -3.90 -13.69 24.45
N LEU A 111 -3.07 -14.31 23.63
CA LEU A 111 -3.48 -15.25 22.58
C LEU A 111 -2.78 -16.61 22.73
N PRO A 112 -3.35 -17.70 22.20
CA PRO A 112 -2.59 -18.94 21.97
C PRO A 112 -1.41 -18.69 21.02
N SER A 113 -0.23 -19.21 21.33
CA SER A 113 0.96 -19.03 20.50
C SER A 113 0.85 -19.77 19.17
N GLY A 114 1.24 -19.13 18.08
CA GLY A 114 1.28 -19.75 16.75
C GLY A 114 -0.09 -19.91 16.08
N ASP A 115 -1.17 -19.44 16.72
CA ASP A 115 -2.50 -19.40 16.13
C ASP A 115 -2.64 -18.15 15.24
N LEU A 116 -2.18 -18.30 13.99
CA LEU A 116 -2.24 -17.24 12.99
C LEU A 116 -3.67 -16.74 12.73
N ARG A 117 -4.68 -17.62 12.83
CA ARG A 117 -6.08 -17.22 12.61
C ARG A 117 -6.55 -16.25 13.70
N THR A 118 -6.21 -16.53 14.96
CA THR A 118 -6.55 -15.64 16.08
C THR A 118 -5.75 -14.33 16.02
N VAL A 119 -4.48 -14.37 15.60
CA VAL A 119 -3.67 -13.14 15.39
C VAL A 119 -4.24 -12.28 14.26
N LEU A 120 -4.70 -12.89 13.16
CA LEU A 120 -5.35 -12.19 12.06
C LEU A 120 -6.68 -11.59 12.50
N ALA A 121 -7.53 -12.34 13.21
CA ALA A 121 -8.78 -11.83 13.76
C ALA A 121 -8.56 -10.63 14.70
N LEU A 122 -7.54 -10.69 15.56
CA LEU A 122 -7.15 -9.56 16.41
C LEU A 122 -6.71 -8.36 15.56
N THR A 123 -5.88 -8.59 14.55
CA THR A 123 -5.37 -7.54 13.66
C THR A 123 -6.49 -6.84 12.91
N MET A 124 -7.44 -7.59 12.36
CA MET A 124 -8.61 -7.03 11.67
C MET A 124 -9.51 -6.23 12.63
N THR A 125 -9.76 -6.79 13.83
CA THR A 125 -10.55 -6.11 14.87
C THR A 125 -9.91 -4.78 15.27
N ALA A 126 -8.59 -4.78 15.44
CA ALA A 126 -7.81 -3.58 15.75
C ALA A 126 -7.89 -2.54 14.61
N VAL A 127 -7.65 -2.95 13.35
CA VAL A 127 -7.63 -2.04 12.19
C VAL A 127 -8.97 -1.34 11.98
N GLY A 128 -10.10 -2.02 12.21
CA GLY A 128 -11.44 -1.41 12.14
C GLY A 128 -11.66 -0.27 13.13
N HIS A 129 -10.79 -0.14 14.12
CA HIS A 129 -10.79 0.90 15.14
C HIS A 129 -9.50 1.75 15.10
N ASP A 130 -8.83 1.87 13.96
CA ASP A 130 -7.54 2.59 13.82
C ASP A 130 -6.44 2.09 14.79
N GLY A 131 -6.53 0.81 15.17
CA GLY A 131 -5.59 0.10 16.01
C GLY A 131 -4.62 -0.77 15.20
N HIS A 132 -3.41 -0.95 15.73
CA HIS A 132 -2.36 -1.74 15.09
C HIS A 132 -1.77 -2.77 16.05
N VAL A 133 -1.64 -4.00 15.56
CA VAL A 133 -1.10 -5.11 16.33
C VAL A 133 0.42 -5.14 16.25
N SER A 134 1.05 -5.32 17.40
CA SER A 134 2.46 -5.66 17.55
C SER A 134 2.63 -6.74 18.63
N ARG A 135 3.85 -7.27 18.77
CA ARG A 135 4.20 -8.24 19.80
C ARG A 135 5.49 -7.86 20.51
N ASN A 136 5.77 -8.47 21.65
CA ASN A 136 7.09 -8.36 22.26
C ASN A 136 7.95 -9.58 21.89
N ALA A 137 9.04 -9.36 21.15
CA ALA A 137 9.91 -10.38 20.57
C ALA A 137 10.44 -11.42 21.57
N ARG A 138 10.59 -11.03 22.85
CA ARG A 138 11.33 -11.81 23.85
C ARG A 138 10.46 -12.50 24.90
N ARG A 139 9.14 -12.30 24.87
CA ARG A 139 8.21 -12.99 25.78
C ARG A 139 7.55 -14.17 25.08
N ARG A 140 8.16 -15.36 25.21
CA ARG A 140 7.46 -16.63 25.01
C ARG A 140 7.05 -17.15 26.37
N ARG A 141 5.75 -17.30 26.61
CA ARG A 141 5.26 -17.83 27.88
C ARG A 141 5.36 -19.36 27.85
N ALA A 142 5.66 -19.96 29.00
CA ALA A 142 5.79 -21.41 29.13
C ALA A 142 4.45 -22.16 28.98
N ASP A 143 3.33 -21.45 29.06
CA ASP A 143 1.96 -21.97 28.95
C ASP A 143 1.46 -22.07 27.49
N GLY A 144 2.32 -21.83 26.51
CA GLY A 144 1.95 -21.87 25.10
C GLY A 144 1.12 -20.66 24.65
N ARG A 145 1.06 -19.57 25.42
CA ARG A 145 0.39 -18.31 25.06
C ARG A 145 1.39 -17.19 24.75
N GLU A 146 0.94 -16.18 24.04
CA GLU A 146 1.73 -15.01 23.67
C GLU A 146 0.97 -13.70 23.91
N GLU A 147 1.73 -12.67 24.28
CA GLU A 147 1.21 -11.31 24.48
C GLU A 147 1.28 -10.55 23.15
N ARG A 148 0.19 -9.87 22.81
CA ARG A 148 0.11 -8.90 21.71
C ARG A 148 -0.33 -7.55 22.26
N PHE A 149 0.07 -6.49 21.58
CA PHE A 149 -0.35 -5.13 21.88
C PHE A 149 -1.18 -4.62 20.71
N VAL A 150 -2.33 -4.03 21.01
CA VAL A 150 -3.09 -3.21 20.06
C VAL A 150 -2.85 -1.76 20.41
N THR A 151 -2.24 -1.02 19.49
CA THR A 151 -1.95 0.41 19.66
C THR A 151 -2.89 1.25 18.81
N GLN A 152 -3.70 2.12 19.42
CA GLN A 152 -4.64 3.01 18.74
C GLN A 152 -4.20 4.46 18.92
N ARG A 153 -4.14 5.24 17.84
CA ARG A 153 -3.74 6.66 17.88
C ARG A 153 -4.90 7.57 17.56
N CYS A 154 -5.25 8.45 18.49
CA CYS A 154 -6.33 9.41 18.34
C CYS A 154 -5.76 10.83 18.20
N ARG A 155 -5.69 11.31 16.96
CA ARG A 155 -5.23 12.66 16.61
C ARG A 155 -6.39 13.65 16.56
N LEU A 156 -6.09 14.94 16.79
CA LEU A 156 -7.03 16.07 16.66
C LEU A 156 -8.30 15.91 17.52
N VAL A 157 -8.17 15.28 18.68
CA VAL A 157 -9.28 15.04 19.60
C VAL A 157 -8.87 15.29 21.04
N GLY A 158 -9.85 15.55 21.91
CA GLY A 158 -9.70 15.63 23.34
C GLY A 158 -9.85 14.26 24.03
N LEU A 159 -9.60 14.25 25.33
CA LEU A 159 -9.67 13.07 26.19
C LEU A 159 -11.02 12.36 26.10
N ASP A 160 -12.13 13.10 26.02
CA ASP A 160 -13.48 12.52 26.02
C ASP A 160 -13.72 11.68 24.75
N THR A 161 -13.38 12.21 23.58
CA THR A 161 -13.48 11.49 22.30
C THR A 161 -12.47 10.34 22.23
N ALA A 162 -11.24 10.54 22.72
CA ALA A 162 -10.25 9.47 22.79
C ALA A 162 -10.76 8.29 23.63
N ARG A 163 -11.36 8.56 24.80
CA ARG A 163 -11.99 7.54 25.65
C ARG A 163 -13.13 6.81 24.94
N ALA A 164 -14.02 7.53 24.26
CA ALA A 164 -15.09 6.90 23.50
C ALA A 164 -14.56 5.96 22.40
N ARG A 165 -13.46 6.33 21.74
CA ARG A 165 -12.79 5.47 20.74
C ARG A 165 -12.13 4.25 21.37
N LEU A 166 -11.52 4.40 22.56
CA LEU A 166 -10.99 3.29 23.34
C LEU A 166 -12.10 2.32 23.77
N ASP A 167 -13.22 2.83 24.28
CA ASP A 167 -14.37 2.02 24.66
C ASP A 167 -14.92 1.23 23.47
N GLY A 168 -14.98 1.86 22.29
CA GLY A 168 -15.33 1.20 21.03
C GLY A 168 -14.38 0.04 20.69
N LEU A 169 -13.06 0.28 20.81
CA LEU A 169 -12.04 -0.75 20.58
C LEU A 169 -12.16 -1.90 21.60
N LEU A 170 -12.28 -1.59 22.90
CA LEU A 170 -12.44 -2.60 23.95
C LEU A 170 -13.71 -3.43 23.75
N ASN A 171 -14.79 -2.80 23.30
CA ASN A 171 -16.03 -3.50 22.98
C ASN A 171 -15.86 -4.48 21.81
N ALA A 172 -15.10 -4.10 20.78
CA ALA A 172 -14.77 -4.98 19.67
C ALA A 172 -13.82 -6.11 20.09
N LEU A 173 -12.93 -5.85 21.05
CA LEU A 173 -11.97 -6.83 21.58
C LEU A 173 -12.54 -7.81 22.61
N ARG A 174 -13.85 -7.80 22.91
CA ARG A 174 -14.47 -8.70 23.91
C ARG A 174 -14.24 -10.20 23.65
N GLY A 175 -13.93 -10.58 22.40
CA GLY A 175 -13.58 -11.96 22.03
C GLY A 175 -12.14 -12.35 22.41
N PHE A 176 -11.33 -11.42 22.90
CA PHE A 176 -9.93 -11.61 23.26
C PHE A 176 -9.72 -11.38 24.77
N GLU A 177 -8.76 -12.09 25.35
CA GLU A 177 -8.39 -11.90 26.76
C GLU A 177 -7.52 -10.64 26.89
N VAL A 178 -8.12 -9.53 27.30
CA VAL A 178 -7.43 -8.26 27.58
C VAL A 178 -6.78 -8.33 28.96
N LEU A 179 -5.46 -8.13 29.03
CA LEU A 179 -4.67 -8.18 30.26
C LEU A 179 -4.48 -6.79 30.88
N GLU A 180 -4.29 -5.78 30.04
CA GLU A 180 -3.93 -4.43 30.48
C GLU A 180 -4.36 -3.42 29.42
N VAL A 181 -4.77 -2.23 29.88
CA VAL A 181 -5.17 -1.11 29.04
C VAL A 181 -4.49 0.14 29.58
N GLU A 182 -3.67 0.77 28.75
CA GLU A 182 -3.03 2.04 29.02
C GLU A 182 -3.59 3.09 28.06
N GLN A 183 -3.75 4.32 28.57
CA GLN A 183 -4.16 5.48 27.80
C GLN A 183 -3.22 6.62 28.18
N GLU A 184 -2.55 7.21 27.20
CA GLU A 184 -1.56 8.25 27.40
C GLU A 184 -1.72 9.37 26.36
N TYR A 185 -1.11 10.53 26.63
CA TYR A 185 -1.10 11.66 25.71
C TYR A 185 0.34 11.98 25.29
N VAL A 186 0.64 11.75 24.02
CA VAL A 186 1.99 11.95 23.46
C VAL A 186 2.26 13.44 23.31
N VAL A 187 3.19 13.94 24.11
CA VAL A 187 3.58 15.36 24.15
C VAL A 187 4.91 15.64 23.44
N VAL A 188 5.70 14.60 23.19
CA VAL A 188 6.89 14.63 22.33
C VAL A 188 6.99 13.31 21.57
N ASP A 189 7.17 13.39 20.25
CA ASP A 189 7.64 12.30 19.38
C ASP A 189 8.53 12.95 18.31
N ASP A 190 9.85 12.74 18.42
CA ASP A 190 10.84 13.40 17.56
C ASP A 190 11.13 12.64 16.25
N ALA A 191 10.64 11.41 16.12
CA ALA A 191 10.88 10.57 14.96
C ALA A 191 9.68 9.64 14.67
N PRO A 192 8.49 10.20 14.35
CA PRO A 192 7.32 9.40 13.99
C PRO A 192 7.55 8.52 12.75
N SER A 193 8.60 8.82 11.97
CA SER A 193 9.03 8.01 10.81
C SER A 193 9.48 6.59 11.18
N VAL A 194 9.82 6.32 12.45
CA VAL A 194 10.16 4.96 12.93
C VAL A 194 8.98 3.99 12.77
N ASP A 195 7.75 4.49 12.72
CA ASP A 195 6.55 3.68 12.52
C ASP A 195 6.07 3.63 11.05
N VAL A 196 6.89 4.10 10.09
CA VAL A 196 6.54 4.08 8.67
C VAL A 196 6.23 2.66 8.20
N GLY A 197 5.07 2.50 7.57
CA GLY A 197 4.57 1.21 7.09
C GLY A 197 3.91 0.32 8.15
N TRP A 198 3.84 0.75 9.42
CA TRP A 198 3.11 0.03 10.48
C TRP A 198 1.62 0.39 10.50
N SER A 199 1.32 1.69 10.45
CA SER A 199 -0.03 2.24 10.56
C SER A 199 -0.68 2.46 9.19
N THR A 200 -1.97 2.12 9.06
CA THR A 200 -2.78 2.49 7.90
C THR A 200 -3.22 3.95 7.90
N THR A 201 -3.15 4.62 9.05
CA THR A 201 -3.52 6.02 9.20
C THR A 201 -2.53 6.95 8.48
N GLN A 202 -1.29 6.51 8.22
CA GLN A 202 -0.37 7.25 7.35
C GLN A 202 -0.90 7.39 5.92
N TRP A 203 -1.67 6.43 5.39
CA TRP A 203 -2.26 6.51 4.04
C TRP A 203 -3.43 7.52 3.93
N ARG A 204 -3.90 8.06 5.06
CA ARG A 204 -5.02 8.99 5.15
C ARG A 204 -4.61 10.44 5.42
N ASP A 205 -3.32 10.71 5.57
CA ASP A 205 -2.85 12.08 5.79
C ASP A 205 -2.88 12.86 4.46
N GLU A 206 -3.86 13.75 4.32
CA GLU A 206 -4.03 14.64 3.17
C GLU A 206 -2.78 15.47 2.86
N ARG A 207 -1.86 15.65 3.83
CA ARG A 207 -0.61 16.39 3.64
C ARG A 207 0.47 15.58 2.90
N LEU A 208 0.42 14.24 2.90
CA LEU A 208 1.28 13.39 2.07
C LEU A 208 0.89 13.45 0.58
N ARG A 209 -0.35 13.87 0.29
CA ARG A 209 -0.99 13.85 -1.03
C ARG A 209 -0.66 15.06 -1.91
N ALA A 210 0.25 15.94 -1.47
CA ALA A 210 0.64 17.17 -2.17
C ALA A 210 2.15 17.24 -2.50
N TRP A 211 2.87 16.11 -2.41
CA TRP A 211 4.33 16.13 -2.46
C TRP A 211 4.90 16.13 -3.89
N LYS A 212 5.94 16.94 -4.07
CA LYS A 212 6.65 17.16 -5.34
C LYS A 212 7.59 15.99 -5.66
N ALA A 213 7.80 15.74 -6.94
CA ALA A 213 8.78 14.76 -7.45
C ALA A 213 10.20 15.02 -6.89
N GLY A 214 11.02 13.97 -6.78
CA GLY A 214 12.46 14.08 -6.48
C GLY A 214 12.85 14.18 -5.00
N ARG A 215 11.92 13.89 -4.07
CA ARG A 215 12.22 13.79 -2.64
C ARG A 215 12.81 12.42 -2.29
N GLU A 216 13.70 12.38 -1.30
CA GLU A 216 14.30 11.15 -0.79
C GLU A 216 13.23 10.11 -0.41
N GLY A 217 13.39 8.87 -0.89
CA GLY A 217 12.50 7.75 -0.62
C GLY A 217 11.33 7.57 -1.60
N PHE A 218 11.13 8.46 -2.58
CA PHE A 218 10.20 8.24 -3.70
C PHE A 218 10.92 7.59 -4.89
N PRO A 219 10.22 6.77 -5.69
CA PRO A 219 10.78 6.25 -6.94
C PRO A 219 10.94 7.36 -7.97
N ALA A 220 11.89 7.22 -8.90
CA ALA A 220 12.11 8.21 -9.96
C ALA A 220 10.90 8.33 -10.91
N THR A 221 10.07 7.30 -10.95
CA THR A 221 8.82 7.21 -11.71
C THR A 221 7.64 7.92 -11.03
N TYR A 222 7.77 8.38 -9.77
CA TYR A 222 6.76 9.24 -9.14
C TYR A 222 6.83 10.66 -9.72
N ARG A 223 5.99 10.92 -10.74
CA ARG A 223 5.88 12.19 -11.46
C ARG A 223 4.47 12.79 -11.37
N PRO A 224 4.10 13.37 -10.22
CA PRO A 224 2.84 14.10 -10.10
C PRO A 224 2.82 15.34 -11.00
N LEU A 225 1.63 15.78 -11.40
CA LEU A 225 1.41 17.01 -12.15
C LEU A 225 2.04 18.20 -11.41
N ALA A 226 2.78 19.03 -12.12
CA ALA A 226 3.23 20.32 -11.60
C ALA A 226 2.05 21.29 -11.59
N VAL A 227 1.34 21.36 -10.45
CA VAL A 227 0.18 22.24 -10.26
C VAL A 227 0.53 23.38 -9.31
N GLU A 228 0.29 24.61 -9.75
CA GLU A 228 0.38 25.82 -8.93
C GLU A 228 -0.91 26.00 -8.08
N PRO A 229 -0.80 26.56 -6.85
CA PRO A 229 -1.97 26.84 -6.02
C PRO A 229 -3.02 27.66 -6.76
N GLY A 230 -4.27 27.18 -6.77
CA GLY A 230 -5.41 27.89 -7.38
C GLY A 230 -5.71 27.54 -8.84
N GLN A 231 -4.95 26.64 -9.49
CA GLN A 231 -5.21 26.22 -10.88
C GLN A 231 -6.43 25.30 -11.06
N GLY A 232 -7.09 24.87 -9.98
CA GLY A 232 -8.25 23.99 -10.09
C GLY A 232 -7.92 22.61 -10.67
N VAL A 233 -6.71 22.11 -10.39
CA VAL A 233 -6.26 20.76 -10.74
C VAL A 233 -5.79 20.08 -9.46
N TRP A 234 -6.17 18.82 -9.28
CA TRP A 234 -5.79 18.03 -8.12
C TRP A 234 -5.34 16.66 -8.58
N GLN A 235 -4.31 16.10 -7.98
CA GLN A 235 -3.87 14.74 -8.25
C GLN A 235 -3.39 14.12 -6.95
N GLN A 236 -3.84 12.90 -6.68
CA GLN A 236 -3.47 12.19 -5.46
C GLN A 236 -2.25 11.30 -5.71
N ALA A 237 -1.41 11.14 -4.68
CA ALA A 237 -0.44 10.05 -4.65
C ALA A 237 -1.17 8.76 -4.30
N ILE A 238 -1.04 7.73 -5.14
CA ILE A 238 -1.71 6.43 -4.94
C ILE A 238 -0.67 5.40 -4.56
N PHE A 239 -0.89 4.69 -3.44
CA PHE A 239 -0.03 3.60 -3.02
C PHE A 239 0.00 2.53 -4.11
N ASP A 240 1.21 2.12 -4.48
CA ASP A 240 1.45 1.08 -5.46
C ASP A 240 2.26 -0.05 -4.81
N PRO A 241 1.65 -1.23 -4.58
CA PRO A 241 2.34 -2.38 -4.04
C PRO A 241 3.61 -2.77 -4.82
N ALA A 242 3.65 -2.48 -6.13
CA ALA A 242 4.79 -2.82 -6.96
C ALA A 242 6.06 -1.99 -6.69
N LEU A 243 5.94 -0.95 -5.85
CA LEU A 243 7.01 -0.04 -5.47
C LEU A 243 7.42 -0.17 -3.99
N LYS A 244 7.03 -1.24 -3.29
CA LYS A 244 7.27 -1.42 -1.84
C LYS A 244 8.73 -1.41 -1.39
N GLN A 245 9.67 -1.62 -2.30
CA GLN A 245 11.08 -1.44 -2.06
C GLN A 245 11.45 0.02 -1.75
N TYR A 246 10.59 0.99 -2.10
CA TYR A 246 10.71 2.39 -1.71
C TYR A 246 9.91 2.67 -0.44
N SER A 247 10.47 3.51 0.45
CA SER A 247 9.78 3.95 1.67
C SER A 247 8.50 4.74 1.37
N ASN A 248 8.44 5.41 0.21
CA ASN A 248 7.25 6.07 -0.33
C ASN A 248 6.82 5.40 -1.64
N ALA A 249 6.28 4.19 -1.54
CA ALA A 249 5.79 3.36 -2.64
C ALA A 249 4.52 3.95 -3.32
N TYR A 250 4.64 5.11 -3.95
CA TYR A 250 3.53 5.82 -4.58
C TYR A 250 3.74 6.00 -6.07
N ARG A 251 2.64 5.96 -6.82
CA ARG A 251 2.52 6.47 -8.18
C ARG A 251 1.63 7.72 -8.20
N ALA A 252 1.72 8.49 -9.27
CA ALA A 252 0.76 9.56 -9.52
C ALA A 252 -0.62 8.95 -9.88
N GLY A 253 -1.68 9.38 -9.20
CA GLY A 253 -3.06 8.99 -9.47
C GLY A 253 -3.65 9.70 -10.68
N ASP A 254 -4.92 9.44 -10.97
CA ASP A 254 -5.62 10.20 -12.02
C ASP A 254 -5.90 11.64 -11.54
N PRO A 255 -5.66 12.66 -12.39
CA PRO A 255 -5.94 14.04 -12.02
C PRO A 255 -7.42 14.38 -12.13
N TRP A 256 -7.91 15.19 -11.19
CA TRP A 256 -9.21 15.84 -11.22
C TRP A 256 -9.07 17.31 -11.62
N PHE A 257 -9.94 17.77 -12.51
CA PHE A 257 -9.98 19.15 -13.00
C PHE A 257 -11.32 19.77 -12.59
N ALA A 258 -11.28 20.98 -12.03
CA ALA A 258 -12.48 21.76 -11.74
C ALA A 258 -13.23 22.10 -13.04
N ASP A 259 -12.49 22.42 -14.11
CA ASP A 259 -13.06 22.59 -15.45
C ASP A 259 -13.13 21.24 -16.18
N ALA A 260 -14.35 20.78 -16.42
CA ALA A 260 -14.62 19.54 -17.15
C ALA A 260 -14.11 19.57 -18.60
N ALA A 261 -14.00 20.74 -19.24
CA ALA A 261 -13.45 20.87 -20.58
C ALA A 261 -11.94 20.61 -20.60
N ASP A 262 -11.21 21.13 -19.61
CA ASP A 262 -9.78 20.88 -19.45
C ASP A 262 -9.50 19.42 -19.09
N GLY A 263 -10.30 18.84 -18.19
CA GLY A 263 -10.23 17.40 -17.91
C GLY A 263 -10.41 16.53 -19.15
N LYS A 264 -11.39 16.87 -20.02
CA LYS A 264 -11.59 16.17 -21.30
C LYS A 264 -10.41 16.33 -22.26
N ARG A 265 -9.82 17.53 -22.35
CA ARG A 265 -8.63 17.79 -23.19
C ARG A 265 -7.43 17.00 -22.70
N TRP A 266 -7.21 16.95 -21.39
CA TRP A 266 -6.10 16.21 -20.79
C TRP A 266 -6.25 14.69 -20.98
N ILE A 267 -7.44 14.13 -20.72
CA ILE A 267 -7.74 12.71 -20.96
C ILE A 267 -7.56 12.36 -22.44
N LYS A 268 -8.03 13.22 -23.35
CA LYS A 268 -7.83 13.03 -24.79
C LYS A 268 -6.33 12.98 -25.14
N ALA A 269 -5.54 13.92 -24.63
CA ALA A 269 -4.09 13.94 -24.88
C ALA A 269 -3.41 12.65 -24.36
N ARG A 270 -3.82 12.16 -23.19
CA ARG A 270 -3.34 10.86 -22.67
C ARG A 270 -3.69 9.71 -23.61
N ARG A 271 -4.94 9.62 -24.06
CA ARG A 271 -5.39 8.58 -25.01
C ARG A 271 -4.62 8.64 -26.33
N ASP A 272 -4.43 9.84 -26.89
CA ASP A 272 -3.68 10.03 -28.13
C ASP A 272 -2.22 9.56 -27.95
N ALA A 273 -1.59 9.92 -26.84
CA ALA A 273 -0.22 9.52 -26.51
C ALA A 273 -0.10 8.00 -26.25
N MET A 274 -1.07 7.38 -25.57
CA MET A 274 -1.12 5.91 -25.40
C MET A 274 -1.30 5.20 -26.75
N GLY A 275 -2.18 5.70 -27.61
CA GLY A 275 -2.38 5.18 -28.96
C GLY A 275 -1.10 5.23 -29.79
N HIS A 276 -0.35 6.33 -29.71
CA HIS A 276 0.93 6.48 -30.39
C HIS A 276 2.00 5.50 -29.87
N VAL A 277 2.07 5.30 -28.55
CA VAL A 277 2.97 4.30 -27.94
C VAL A 277 2.62 2.90 -28.44
N LEU A 278 1.34 2.53 -28.42
CA LEU A 278 0.87 1.23 -28.90
C LEU A 278 1.19 1.00 -30.38
N ALA A 279 0.95 1.99 -31.25
CA ALA A 279 1.30 1.92 -32.67
C ALA A 279 2.81 1.76 -32.87
N THR A 280 3.62 2.51 -32.12
CA THR A 280 5.10 2.41 -32.17
C THR A 280 5.58 1.02 -31.74
N ILE A 281 4.98 0.43 -30.71
CA ILE A 281 5.30 -0.93 -30.26
C ILE A 281 4.90 -1.95 -31.32
N ALA A 282 3.70 -1.84 -31.91
CA ALA A 282 3.20 -2.75 -32.93
C ALA A 282 4.09 -2.79 -34.20
N GLU A 283 4.71 -1.66 -34.55
CA GLU A 283 5.64 -1.54 -35.67
C GLU A 283 7.10 -1.86 -35.30
N SER A 284 7.36 -2.18 -34.03
CA SER A 284 8.70 -2.49 -33.54
C SER A 284 9.08 -3.96 -33.77
N PRO A 285 10.40 -4.29 -33.81
CA PRO A 285 10.86 -5.67 -33.85
C PRO A 285 10.43 -6.51 -32.64
N TRP A 286 10.04 -5.86 -31.54
CA TRP A 286 9.66 -6.50 -30.27
C TRP A 286 8.16 -6.72 -30.12
N ALA A 287 7.34 -6.42 -31.13
CA ALA A 287 5.88 -6.59 -31.08
C ALA A 287 5.48 -8.03 -30.70
N GLN A 288 6.24 -9.03 -31.14
CA GLN A 288 5.98 -10.44 -30.81
C GLN A 288 6.44 -10.85 -29.40
N ASN A 289 7.23 -10.00 -28.73
CA ASN A 289 7.73 -10.21 -27.37
C ASN A 289 6.87 -9.53 -26.30
N LEU A 290 5.87 -8.75 -26.69
CA LEU A 290 5.10 -7.89 -25.81
C LEU A 290 3.61 -8.25 -25.89
N VAL A 291 3.13 -8.94 -24.87
CA VAL A 291 1.71 -9.30 -24.73
C VAL A 291 1.03 -8.32 -23.79
N LEU A 292 0.08 -7.55 -24.30
CA LEU A 292 -0.73 -6.64 -23.50
C LEU A 292 -1.64 -7.38 -22.52
N ARG A 293 -1.90 -6.73 -21.39
CA ARG A 293 -2.90 -7.13 -20.40
C ARG A 293 -3.45 -5.87 -19.71
N GLY A 294 -4.29 -6.07 -18.71
CA GLY A 294 -4.76 -4.98 -17.87
C GLY A 294 -5.80 -4.08 -18.55
N SER A 295 -5.92 -2.87 -18.01
CA SER A 295 -7.08 -2.00 -18.23
C SER A 295 -7.34 -1.62 -19.70
N ILE A 296 -6.28 -1.47 -20.50
CA ILE A 296 -6.38 -1.09 -21.91
C ILE A 296 -7.01 -2.21 -22.76
N VAL A 297 -6.72 -3.48 -22.45
CA VAL A 297 -7.33 -4.64 -23.14
C VAL A 297 -8.80 -4.77 -22.72
N LEU A 298 -9.09 -4.56 -21.43
CA LEU A 298 -10.47 -4.51 -20.93
C LEU A 298 -11.28 -3.41 -21.63
N LYS A 299 -10.69 -2.26 -21.92
CA LYS A 299 -11.36 -1.18 -22.68
C LYS A 299 -11.74 -1.62 -24.09
N ALA A 300 -10.93 -2.46 -24.75
CA ALA A 300 -11.26 -3.02 -26.07
C ALA A 300 -12.48 -3.94 -26.03
N TRP A 301 -12.64 -4.75 -24.97
CA TRP A 301 -13.75 -5.69 -24.84
C TRP A 301 -15.03 -5.07 -24.26
N LEU A 302 -14.90 -4.16 -23.30
CA LEU A 302 -16.00 -3.68 -22.45
C LEU A 302 -16.44 -2.24 -22.76
N GLY A 303 -15.68 -1.52 -23.59
CA GLY A 303 -15.99 -0.14 -23.97
C GLY A 303 -16.16 0.78 -22.77
N GLU A 304 -17.28 1.49 -22.68
CA GLU A 304 -17.53 2.45 -21.58
C GLU A 304 -17.78 1.81 -20.22
N ALA A 305 -18.02 0.50 -20.14
CA ALA A 305 -18.11 -0.19 -18.87
C ALA A 305 -16.74 -0.37 -18.21
N ALA A 306 -15.64 -0.44 -18.99
CA ALA A 306 -14.30 -0.47 -18.44
C ALA A 306 -13.89 0.94 -17.96
N ARG A 307 -13.23 0.97 -16.79
CA ARG A 307 -12.57 2.17 -16.27
C ARG A 307 -11.55 2.71 -17.26
N GLU A 308 -11.28 4.01 -17.15
CA GLU A 308 -10.28 4.64 -18.00
C GLU A 308 -8.90 4.00 -17.78
N PRO A 309 -8.19 3.60 -18.86
CA PRO A 309 -6.83 3.07 -18.74
C PRO A 309 -5.87 4.14 -18.22
N GLY A 310 -5.10 3.79 -17.19
CA GLY A 310 -4.08 4.66 -16.58
C GLY A 310 -2.64 4.29 -16.96
N ASP A 311 -2.44 3.05 -17.41
CA ASP A 311 -1.16 2.41 -17.68
C ASP A 311 -1.27 1.43 -18.86
N LEU A 312 -0.11 0.99 -19.37
CA LEU A 312 0.03 -0.09 -20.32
C LEU A 312 0.83 -1.23 -19.68
N ASP A 313 0.15 -2.34 -19.37
CA ASP A 313 0.78 -3.53 -18.79
C ASP A 313 1.16 -4.54 -19.88
N PHE A 314 2.42 -4.97 -19.88
CA PHE A 314 2.94 -5.99 -20.79
C PHE A 314 3.49 -7.19 -20.03
N VAL A 315 3.17 -8.39 -20.49
CA VAL A 315 3.96 -9.60 -20.21
C VAL A 315 5.02 -9.74 -21.29
N VAL A 316 6.28 -9.84 -20.88
CA VAL A 316 7.41 -10.08 -21.79
C VAL A 316 7.53 -11.58 -22.07
N VAL A 317 7.50 -11.95 -23.35
CA VAL A 317 7.61 -13.33 -23.84
C VAL A 317 8.80 -13.50 -24.78
N PRO A 318 9.44 -14.68 -24.83
CA PRO A 318 9.16 -15.88 -24.03
C PRO A 318 9.55 -15.72 -22.55
N ARG A 319 8.90 -16.49 -21.67
CA ARG A 319 9.06 -16.46 -20.20
C ARG A 319 10.52 -16.54 -19.70
N ARG A 320 11.43 -17.07 -20.53
CA ARG A 320 12.86 -17.20 -20.20
C ARG A 320 13.61 -15.86 -20.14
N ILE A 321 13.07 -14.79 -20.73
CA ILE A 321 13.70 -13.47 -20.72
C ILE A 321 13.70 -12.92 -19.30
N ASP A 322 14.87 -12.52 -18.82
CA ASP A 322 15.08 -11.83 -17.55
C ASP A 322 15.13 -10.31 -17.77
N PRO A 323 14.65 -9.47 -16.82
CA PRO A 323 14.76 -8.01 -16.92
C PRO A 323 16.21 -7.51 -17.11
N ASP A 324 17.21 -8.24 -16.63
CA ASP A 324 18.63 -7.89 -16.69
C ASP A 324 19.35 -8.46 -17.92
N ASP A 325 18.63 -9.21 -18.78
CA ASP A 325 19.19 -9.69 -20.03
C ASP A 325 19.41 -8.54 -21.02
N ALA A 326 20.49 -8.60 -21.79
CA ALA A 326 20.80 -7.63 -22.83
C ALA A 326 19.67 -7.51 -23.90
N GLU A 327 18.92 -8.59 -24.15
CA GLU A 327 17.75 -8.54 -25.06
C GLU A 327 16.59 -7.72 -24.47
N ALA A 328 16.39 -7.77 -23.15
CA ALA A 328 15.37 -6.97 -22.46
C ALA A 328 15.76 -5.50 -22.39
N GLU A 329 17.03 -5.20 -22.15
CA GLU A 329 17.57 -3.83 -22.18
C GLU A 329 17.46 -3.22 -23.59
N ALA A 330 17.93 -3.93 -24.62
CA ALA A 330 17.84 -3.48 -26.00
C ALA A 330 16.39 -3.21 -26.45
N MET A 331 15.42 -4.00 -25.97
CA MET A 331 14.01 -3.75 -26.19
C MET A 331 13.56 -2.42 -25.58
N ARG A 332 13.82 -2.19 -24.29
CA ARG A 332 13.37 -0.96 -23.60
C ARG A 332 14.01 0.29 -24.20
N ASP A 333 15.32 0.25 -24.41
CA ASP A 333 16.06 1.39 -24.95
C ASP A 333 15.67 1.68 -26.39
N GLY A 334 15.50 0.63 -27.20
CA GLY A 334 15.07 0.76 -28.58
C GLY A 334 13.64 1.27 -28.73
N LEU A 335 12.73 0.96 -27.80
CA LEU A 335 11.40 1.57 -27.74
C LEU A 335 11.50 3.08 -27.41
N VAL A 336 12.31 3.46 -26.43
CA VAL A 336 12.54 4.87 -26.08
C VAL A 336 13.16 5.63 -27.25
N GLU A 337 14.12 5.04 -27.96
CA GLU A 337 14.74 5.65 -29.14
C GLU A 337 13.74 5.86 -30.27
N ARG A 338 12.88 4.88 -30.55
CA ARG A 338 11.81 5.00 -31.56
C ARG A 338 10.82 6.10 -31.20
N LEU A 339 10.40 6.17 -29.94
CA LEU A 339 9.52 7.24 -29.44
C LEU A 339 10.22 8.60 -29.46
N ARG A 340 11.54 8.67 -29.29
CA ARG A 340 12.29 9.92 -29.43
C ARG A 340 12.38 10.38 -30.89
N ALA A 341 12.58 9.44 -31.82
CA ALA A 341 12.62 9.72 -33.25
C ALA A 341 11.24 10.12 -33.81
N ASN A 342 10.17 9.59 -33.22
CA ASN A 342 8.79 9.92 -33.55
C ASN A 342 7.98 10.15 -32.26
N PRO A 343 8.02 11.35 -31.67
CA PRO A 343 7.37 11.65 -30.39
C PRO A 343 5.84 11.72 -30.47
N GLY A 344 5.25 11.74 -31.66
CA GLY A 344 3.80 11.80 -31.79
C GLY A 344 3.16 12.95 -31.00
N PRO A 345 2.01 12.75 -30.34
CA PRO A 345 1.25 13.79 -29.67
C PRO A 345 1.87 14.18 -28.33
N GLY A 346 2.93 14.99 -28.39
CA GLY A 346 3.52 15.65 -27.22
C GLY A 346 4.38 14.76 -26.33
N LEU A 347 4.67 13.49 -26.69
CA LEU A 347 5.50 12.63 -25.85
C LEU A 347 6.93 13.17 -25.73
N ARG A 348 7.47 13.07 -24.52
CA ARG A 348 8.79 13.51 -24.13
C ARG A 348 9.66 12.32 -23.77
N ALA A 349 9.94 11.47 -24.76
CA ALA A 349 10.81 10.30 -24.61
C ALA A 349 12.27 10.67 -24.28
N ASP A 350 12.68 11.93 -24.49
CA ASP A 350 13.91 12.51 -23.96
C ASP A 350 13.93 12.58 -22.41
N GLN A 351 12.76 12.57 -21.78
CA GLN A 351 12.59 12.65 -20.32
C GLN A 351 12.13 11.33 -19.70
N ALA A 352 12.16 10.22 -20.46
CA ALA A 352 11.73 8.92 -19.98
C ALA A 352 12.58 8.48 -18.77
N VAL A 353 11.92 7.87 -17.77
CA VAL A 353 12.59 7.27 -16.61
C VAL A 353 12.11 5.85 -16.41
N ALA A 354 13.03 4.98 -16.03
CA ALA A 354 12.74 3.59 -15.71
C ALA A 354 13.01 3.30 -14.22
N GLU A 355 12.25 2.38 -13.65
CA GLU A 355 12.44 1.90 -12.28
C GLU A 355 12.18 0.40 -12.23
N GLU A 356 12.85 -0.28 -11.30
CA GLU A 356 12.50 -1.65 -10.96
C GLU A 356 11.17 -1.69 -10.22
N ILE A 357 10.34 -2.68 -10.53
CA ILE A 357 9.07 -2.93 -9.83
C ILE A 357 8.94 -4.42 -9.51
N TRP A 358 8.15 -4.74 -8.49
CA TRP A 358 7.81 -6.11 -8.13
C TRP A 358 6.31 -6.34 -8.25
N THR A 359 5.87 -6.94 -9.36
CA THR A 359 4.45 -6.96 -9.73
C THR A 359 3.71 -8.04 -8.93
N TYR A 360 2.70 -7.62 -8.14
CA TYR A 360 1.92 -8.45 -7.21
C TYR A 360 2.81 -9.31 -6.30
N GLU A 361 3.91 -8.72 -5.81
CA GLU A 361 4.89 -9.37 -4.93
C GLU A 361 5.57 -10.66 -5.48
N ARG A 362 5.33 -11.00 -6.75
CA ARG A 362 5.64 -12.34 -7.27
C ARG A 362 6.71 -12.34 -8.36
N VAL A 363 6.59 -11.42 -9.31
CA VAL A 363 7.44 -11.42 -10.51
C VAL A 363 8.17 -10.09 -10.71
N PRO A 364 9.41 -10.13 -11.20
CA PRO A 364 10.17 -8.92 -11.46
C PRO A 364 9.60 -8.14 -12.65
N GLY A 365 9.69 -6.82 -12.58
CA GLY A 365 9.28 -5.93 -13.65
C GLY A 365 10.18 -4.71 -13.81
N ARG A 366 9.94 -3.99 -14.91
CA ARG A 366 10.52 -2.68 -15.21
C ARG A 366 9.39 -1.73 -15.57
N ARG A 367 9.25 -0.66 -14.81
CA ARG A 367 8.31 0.42 -15.10
C ARG A 367 9.02 1.51 -15.88
N LEU A 368 8.45 1.92 -17.00
CA LEU A 368 8.90 3.05 -17.81
C LEU A 368 7.82 4.14 -17.76
N VAL A 369 8.21 5.36 -17.37
CA VAL A 369 7.32 6.52 -17.36
C VAL A 369 7.80 7.54 -18.38
N ILE A 370 6.91 7.92 -19.30
CA ILE A 370 7.18 8.86 -20.39
C ILE A 370 6.21 10.04 -20.28
N PRO A 371 6.70 11.28 -20.05
CA PRO A 371 5.83 12.44 -20.01
C PRO A 371 5.21 12.77 -21.36
N PHE A 372 4.08 13.49 -21.34
CA PHE A 372 3.50 14.11 -22.54
C PHE A 372 3.00 15.51 -22.25
N ASP A 373 3.27 16.43 -23.17
CA ASP A 373 2.83 17.82 -23.07
C ASP A 373 1.36 17.96 -23.49
N VAL A 374 0.61 18.78 -22.74
CA VAL A 374 -0.78 19.15 -23.05
C VAL A 374 -0.84 20.68 -23.18
N PRO A 375 -1.28 21.24 -24.31
CA PRO A 375 -1.33 22.70 -24.47
C PRO A 375 -2.11 23.38 -23.34
N ASP A 376 -1.50 24.37 -22.71
CA ASP A 376 -2.09 25.18 -21.61
C ASP A 376 -2.53 24.38 -20.37
N LEU A 377 -2.12 23.12 -20.23
CA LEU A 377 -2.46 22.26 -19.10
C LEU A 377 -1.20 21.59 -18.52
N PRO A 378 -1.24 21.14 -17.25
CA PRO A 378 -0.11 20.44 -16.65
C PRO A 378 0.29 19.20 -17.47
N GLN A 379 1.61 19.02 -17.65
CA GLN A 379 2.21 17.87 -18.34
C GLN A 379 1.78 16.57 -17.66
N GLY A 380 1.26 15.62 -18.45
CA GLY A 380 0.92 14.28 -17.97
C GLY A 380 2.06 13.28 -18.15
N ALA A 381 1.83 12.02 -17.79
CA ALA A 381 2.75 10.93 -18.09
C ALA A 381 2.01 9.62 -18.40
N ILE A 382 2.61 8.81 -19.26
CA ILE A 382 2.20 7.43 -19.53
C ILE A 382 3.13 6.50 -18.79
N GLN A 383 2.54 5.52 -18.12
CA GLN A 383 3.25 4.42 -17.49
C GLN A 383 3.16 3.17 -18.36
N LEU A 384 4.30 2.51 -18.57
CA LEU A 384 4.40 1.20 -19.20
C LEU A 384 5.07 0.25 -18.20
N ASP A 385 4.40 -0.86 -17.88
CA ASP A 385 4.94 -1.87 -16.98
C ASP A 385 5.29 -3.12 -17.77
N PHE A 386 6.56 -3.49 -17.78
CA PHE A 386 7.07 -4.71 -18.41
C PHE A 386 7.30 -5.77 -17.33
N VAL A 387 6.47 -6.81 -17.34
CA VAL A 387 6.51 -7.92 -16.37
C VAL A 387 7.23 -9.11 -17.01
N TYR A 388 8.22 -9.64 -16.30
CA TYR A 388 9.05 -10.75 -16.77
C TYR A 388 8.72 -12.04 -16.01
N ARG A 389 9.02 -13.20 -16.60
CA ARG A 389 8.84 -14.53 -15.98
C ARG A 389 7.41 -14.93 -15.59
N GLU A 390 6.43 -14.09 -15.89
CA GLU A 390 5.01 -14.36 -15.69
C GLU A 390 4.57 -15.63 -16.45
N PRO A 391 3.93 -16.60 -15.78
CA PRO A 391 3.32 -17.74 -16.46
C PRO A 391 2.15 -17.32 -17.34
N MET A 392 2.18 -17.71 -18.61
CA MET A 392 1.06 -17.61 -19.54
C MET A 392 0.56 -19.02 -19.90
N PRO A 393 -0.37 -19.60 -19.11
CA PRO A 393 -0.91 -20.93 -19.38
C PRO A 393 -1.79 -20.98 -20.63
N GLU A 394 -2.36 -19.83 -21.03
CA GLU A 394 -3.11 -19.67 -22.27
C GLU A 394 -2.31 -18.83 -23.28
N PRO A 395 -2.33 -19.16 -24.58
CA PRO A 395 -1.60 -18.41 -25.60
C PRO A 395 -2.18 -17.00 -25.78
N PRO A 396 -1.35 -16.01 -26.15
CA PRO A 396 -1.86 -14.67 -26.49
C PRO A 396 -2.71 -14.70 -27.76
N GLU A 397 -3.66 -13.78 -27.86
CA GLU A 397 -4.50 -13.55 -29.03
C GLU A 397 -4.29 -12.14 -29.60
N VAL A 398 -4.69 -11.92 -30.85
CA VAL A 398 -4.61 -10.59 -31.47
C VAL A 398 -5.89 -9.82 -31.15
N VAL A 399 -5.76 -8.73 -30.41
CA VAL A 399 -6.86 -7.82 -30.06
C VAL A 399 -6.62 -6.45 -30.71
N ARG A 400 -7.69 -5.80 -31.19
CA ARG A 400 -7.63 -4.41 -31.67
C ARG A 400 -7.80 -3.46 -30.49
N ILE A 401 -6.76 -2.68 -30.21
CA ILE A 401 -6.68 -1.86 -29.00
C ILE A 401 -7.06 -0.41 -29.31
N PRO A 402 -8.02 0.19 -28.58
CA PRO A 402 -8.35 1.60 -28.73
C PRO A 402 -7.20 2.52 -28.25
N PRO A 403 -7.15 3.78 -28.69
CA PRO A 403 -8.11 4.45 -29.55
C PRO A 403 -7.90 4.26 -31.06
N LEU A 404 -6.78 3.63 -31.48
CA LEU A 404 -6.40 3.52 -32.91
C LEU A 404 -6.73 2.17 -33.56
N ASP A 405 -7.41 1.26 -32.84
CA ASP A 405 -7.66 -0.12 -33.26
C ASP A 405 -6.38 -0.88 -33.67
N THR A 406 -5.27 -0.55 -33.00
CA THR A 406 -3.95 -1.15 -33.24
C THR A 406 -3.99 -2.63 -32.91
N PRO A 407 -3.68 -3.54 -33.85
CA PRO A 407 -3.65 -4.97 -33.58
C PRO A 407 -2.41 -5.30 -32.72
N MET A 408 -2.66 -5.85 -31.53
CA MET A 408 -1.62 -6.20 -30.56
C MET A 408 -1.83 -7.62 -30.07
N LEU A 409 -0.74 -8.31 -29.71
CA LEU A 409 -0.84 -9.51 -28.88
C LEU A 409 -1.35 -9.10 -27.50
N ALA A 410 -2.37 -9.78 -26.99
CA ALA A 410 -2.93 -9.56 -25.68
C ALA A 410 -3.24 -10.90 -25.00
N ALA A 411 -3.21 -10.91 -23.67
CA ALA A 411 -3.68 -12.05 -22.89
C ALA A 411 -5.20 -12.20 -23.11
N PRO A 412 -5.71 -13.43 -23.32
CA PRO A 412 -7.14 -13.65 -23.53
C PRO A 412 -7.95 -13.30 -22.28
N ALA A 413 -9.26 -13.12 -22.45
CA ALA A 413 -10.15 -12.64 -21.39
C ALA A 413 -10.24 -13.62 -20.20
N ASP A 414 -10.19 -14.92 -20.44
CA ASP A 414 -10.22 -15.96 -19.41
C ASP A 414 -8.95 -15.96 -18.55
N LEU A 415 -7.77 -15.81 -19.15
CA LEU A 415 -6.50 -15.65 -18.44
C LEU A 415 -6.47 -14.33 -17.66
N SER A 416 -6.96 -13.24 -18.27
CA SER A 416 -7.07 -11.95 -17.59
C SER A 416 -7.96 -12.05 -16.34
N LEU A 417 -9.08 -12.77 -16.42
CA LEU A 417 -9.94 -13.04 -15.28
C LEU A 417 -9.26 -13.94 -14.25
N ALA A 418 -8.61 -15.01 -14.69
CA ALA A 418 -7.91 -15.95 -13.81
C ALA A 418 -6.82 -15.25 -12.97
N TRP A 419 -6.08 -14.32 -13.58
CA TRP A 419 -5.10 -13.49 -12.88
C TRP A 419 -5.74 -12.54 -11.87
N LYS A 420 -6.86 -11.88 -12.22
CA LYS A 420 -7.57 -11.01 -11.26
C LYS A 420 -8.04 -11.80 -10.03
N LEU A 421 -8.52 -13.03 -10.25
CA LEU A 421 -8.90 -13.93 -9.16
C LEU A 421 -7.69 -14.38 -8.33
N GLN A 422 -6.55 -14.68 -8.97
CA GLN A 422 -5.31 -14.97 -8.27
C GLN A 422 -4.92 -13.80 -7.37
N TRP A 423 -4.82 -12.58 -7.90
CA TRP A 423 -4.41 -11.40 -7.14
C TRP A 423 -5.32 -11.10 -5.96
N LEU A 424 -6.64 -11.20 -6.15
CA LEU A 424 -7.61 -11.02 -5.07
C LEU A 424 -7.42 -12.02 -3.92
N VAL A 425 -6.93 -13.23 -4.21
CA VAL A 425 -6.76 -14.32 -3.24
C VAL A 425 -5.37 -14.32 -2.61
N THR A 426 -4.32 -14.02 -3.38
CA THR A 426 -2.93 -14.27 -2.98
C THR A 426 -2.18 -13.02 -2.56
N ASP A 427 -2.61 -11.84 -3.02
CA ASP A 427 -1.83 -10.64 -2.77
C ASP A 427 -1.99 -10.20 -1.33
N LEU A 428 -0.91 -9.65 -0.78
CA LEU A 428 -0.96 -8.96 0.52
C LEU A 428 -1.82 -7.68 0.44
N TYR A 429 -1.99 -7.19 -0.81
CA TYR A 429 -2.51 -5.93 -1.35
C TYR A 429 -3.83 -5.97 -2.15
N PRO A 430 -4.89 -6.76 -1.87
CA PRO A 430 -5.99 -6.92 -2.83
C PRO A 430 -6.67 -5.59 -3.16
N GLN A 431 -6.61 -5.14 -4.43
CA GLN A 431 -7.10 -3.81 -4.80
C GLN A 431 -8.55 -3.83 -5.29
N GLY A 432 -9.33 -2.81 -4.96
CA GLY A 432 -10.73 -2.67 -5.42
C GLY A 432 -10.87 -2.64 -6.95
N LYS A 433 -9.88 -2.10 -7.66
CA LYS A 433 -9.84 -2.12 -9.14
C LYS A 433 -9.81 -3.54 -9.69
N ASP A 434 -9.16 -4.48 -9.01
CA ASP A 434 -9.05 -5.86 -9.46
C ASP A 434 -10.36 -6.62 -9.24
N LEU A 435 -11.09 -6.31 -8.15
CA LEU A 435 -12.44 -6.81 -7.93
C LEU A 435 -13.42 -6.28 -8.98
N TYR A 436 -13.36 -4.98 -9.27
CA TYR A 436 -14.18 -4.37 -10.31
C TYR A 436 -13.92 -4.99 -11.68
N ASP A 437 -12.65 -5.06 -12.09
CA ASP A 437 -12.22 -5.65 -13.36
C ASP A 437 -12.63 -7.14 -13.44
N ALA A 438 -12.47 -7.92 -12.35
CA ALA A 438 -12.87 -9.32 -12.29
C ALA A 438 -14.37 -9.53 -12.50
N VAL A 439 -15.21 -8.68 -11.90
CA VAL A 439 -16.67 -8.76 -12.08
C VAL A 439 -17.04 -8.52 -13.54
N LEU A 440 -16.50 -7.47 -14.17
CA LEU A 440 -16.83 -7.17 -15.56
C LEU A 440 -16.33 -8.26 -16.51
N LEU A 441 -15.13 -8.80 -16.26
CA LEU A 441 -14.60 -9.93 -17.01
C LEU A 441 -15.45 -11.19 -16.85
N ALA A 442 -15.87 -11.54 -15.62
CA ALA A 442 -16.72 -12.71 -15.37
C ALA A 442 -18.13 -12.59 -15.97
N GLU A 443 -18.59 -11.36 -16.21
CA GLU A 443 -19.84 -11.12 -16.93
C GLU A 443 -19.68 -11.13 -18.45
N HIS A 444 -18.45 -10.94 -18.95
CA HIS A 444 -18.12 -10.90 -20.37
C HIS A 444 -17.64 -12.26 -20.91
N ALA A 445 -16.83 -12.99 -20.15
CA ALA A 445 -16.18 -14.23 -20.53
C ALA A 445 -16.25 -15.28 -19.41
N THR A 446 -16.12 -16.55 -19.78
CA THR A 446 -16.01 -17.68 -18.86
C THR A 446 -14.55 -17.99 -18.56
N VAL A 447 -14.26 -18.41 -17.33
CA VAL A 447 -12.93 -18.93 -16.94
C VAL A 447 -13.13 -20.29 -16.30
N SER A 448 -12.30 -21.27 -16.62
CA SER A 448 -12.38 -22.58 -15.95
C SER A 448 -11.80 -22.53 -14.53
N LEU A 449 -12.45 -23.20 -13.58
CA LEU A 449 -11.91 -23.35 -12.22
C LEU A 449 -10.52 -24.00 -12.23
N ASP A 450 -10.28 -24.94 -13.14
CA ASP A 450 -8.97 -25.59 -13.33
C ASP A 450 -7.86 -24.60 -13.69
N LEU A 451 -8.12 -23.63 -14.57
CA LEU A 451 -7.15 -22.58 -14.89
C LEU A 451 -6.81 -21.75 -13.64
N VAL A 452 -7.82 -21.34 -12.87
CA VAL A 452 -7.60 -20.57 -11.63
C VAL A 452 -6.80 -21.38 -10.60
N ARG A 453 -7.17 -22.64 -10.38
CA ARG A 453 -6.44 -23.54 -9.47
C ARG A 453 -4.99 -23.77 -9.91
N ARG A 454 -4.71 -23.86 -11.21
CA ARG A 454 -3.34 -23.97 -11.74
C ARG A 454 -2.49 -22.75 -11.37
N LEU A 455 -3.08 -21.55 -11.40
CA LEU A 455 -2.40 -20.30 -11.02
C LEU A 455 -2.26 -20.13 -9.51
N LEU A 456 -3.26 -20.56 -8.72
CA LEU A 456 -3.22 -20.47 -7.25
C LEU A 456 -2.24 -21.46 -6.62
N LYS A 457 -2.13 -22.67 -7.18
CA LYS A 457 -1.31 -23.77 -6.63
C LYS A 457 0.13 -23.41 -6.26
N PRO A 458 0.92 -22.68 -7.08
CA PRO A 458 2.26 -22.26 -6.67
C PRO A 458 2.27 -21.26 -5.51
N GLU A 459 1.19 -20.52 -5.29
CA GLU A 459 1.13 -19.44 -4.30
C GLU A 459 0.58 -19.91 -2.94
N ILE A 460 -0.49 -20.73 -2.93
CA ILE A 460 -1.17 -21.19 -1.71
C ILE A 460 -0.99 -22.69 -1.44
N GLY A 461 -0.22 -23.38 -2.29
CA GLY A 461 0.00 -24.82 -2.18
C GLY A 461 -1.12 -25.67 -2.79
N ARG A 462 -0.85 -26.97 -2.91
CA ARG A 462 -1.71 -27.94 -3.62
C ARG A 462 -3.08 -28.09 -2.98
N ASP A 463 -3.12 -28.31 -1.68
CA ASP A 463 -4.36 -28.70 -0.98
C ASP A 463 -5.34 -27.53 -0.91
N GLU A 464 -4.86 -26.32 -0.61
CA GLU A 464 -5.69 -25.10 -0.58
C GLU A 464 -6.20 -24.74 -1.98
N ALA A 465 -5.36 -24.85 -3.01
CA ALA A 465 -5.78 -24.63 -4.39
C ALA A 465 -6.80 -25.67 -4.87
N GLU A 466 -6.64 -26.95 -4.53
CA GLU A 466 -7.63 -27.99 -4.89
C GLU A 466 -8.97 -27.80 -4.17
N ALA A 467 -8.96 -27.25 -2.95
CA ALA A 467 -10.17 -26.92 -2.19
C ALA A 467 -10.85 -25.60 -2.63
N PHE A 468 -10.18 -24.76 -3.42
CA PHE A 468 -10.69 -23.45 -3.83
C PHE A 468 -11.98 -23.55 -4.66
N THR A 469 -12.95 -22.69 -4.37
CA THR A 469 -14.24 -22.54 -5.05
C THR A 469 -14.59 -21.06 -5.19
N ALA A 470 -15.62 -20.72 -5.99
CA ALA A 470 -16.09 -19.33 -6.09
C ALA A 470 -16.44 -18.74 -4.72
N ARG A 471 -17.01 -19.55 -3.81
CA ARG A 471 -17.45 -19.08 -2.48
C ARG A 471 -16.34 -18.61 -1.58
N ASN A 472 -15.09 -19.07 -1.78
CA ASN A 472 -13.94 -18.56 -1.05
C ASN A 472 -13.72 -17.05 -1.29
N LEU A 473 -14.18 -16.51 -2.41
CA LEU A 473 -14.12 -15.07 -2.67
C LEU A 473 -14.99 -14.26 -1.70
N LEU A 474 -16.07 -14.84 -1.16
CA LEU A 474 -16.90 -14.18 -0.12
C LEU A 474 -16.20 -14.13 1.25
N GLU A 475 -15.10 -14.84 1.40
CA GLU A 475 -14.26 -14.85 2.60
C GLU A 475 -13.16 -13.78 2.51
N LEU A 476 -13.01 -13.09 1.38
CA LEU A 476 -12.13 -11.93 1.26
C LEU A 476 -12.70 -10.79 2.11
N ARG A 477 -11.92 -10.34 3.11
CA ARG A 477 -12.36 -9.35 4.10
C ARG A 477 -11.74 -7.96 3.90
N GLU A 478 -10.65 -7.85 3.13
CA GLU A 478 -9.89 -6.62 2.96
C GLU A 478 -9.52 -6.36 1.49
N VAL A 479 -10.54 -6.20 0.64
CA VAL A 479 -10.33 -5.59 -0.69
C VAL A 479 -10.32 -4.07 -0.50
N ASP A 480 -9.29 -3.39 -1.00
CA ASP A 480 -9.12 -1.92 -0.90
C ASP A 480 -10.14 -1.17 -1.80
N TRP A 481 -11.41 -1.25 -1.40
CA TRP A 481 -12.55 -0.74 -2.15
C TRP A 481 -12.69 0.77 -2.04
N GLU A 482 -12.38 1.35 -0.89
CA GLU A 482 -12.55 2.80 -0.69
C GLU A 482 -11.51 3.62 -1.44
N ASN A 483 -10.29 3.12 -1.57
CA ASN A 483 -9.29 3.73 -2.43
C ASN A 483 -9.73 3.67 -3.90
N PHE A 484 -10.23 2.51 -4.36
CA PHE A 484 -10.79 2.38 -5.70
C PHE A 484 -11.97 3.33 -5.95
N ARG A 485 -12.91 3.45 -5.00
CA ARG A 485 -14.03 4.39 -5.09
C ARG A 485 -13.60 5.85 -5.10
N SER A 486 -12.50 6.19 -4.45
CA SER A 486 -11.94 7.54 -4.49
C SER A 486 -11.42 7.89 -5.90
N ASP A 487 -10.81 6.92 -6.59
CA ASP A 487 -10.40 7.06 -8.00
C ASP A 487 -11.58 6.92 -8.99
N GLN A 488 -12.64 6.20 -8.63
CA GLN A 488 -13.81 5.91 -9.48
C GLN A 488 -15.14 6.20 -8.77
N PRO A 489 -15.47 7.49 -8.49
CA PRO A 489 -16.63 7.86 -7.68
C PRO A 489 -17.98 7.51 -8.33
N GLY A 490 -18.01 7.24 -9.63
CA GLY A 490 -19.21 6.79 -10.34
C GLY A 490 -19.57 5.31 -10.15
N VAL A 491 -18.75 4.55 -9.43
CA VAL A 491 -19.01 3.13 -9.15
C VAL A 491 -19.72 2.98 -7.80
N ASP A 492 -20.98 2.54 -7.86
CA ASP A 492 -21.81 2.33 -6.68
C ASP A 492 -21.59 0.96 -6.00
N GLY A 493 -21.98 0.85 -4.73
CA GLY A 493 -21.98 -0.39 -3.96
C GLY A 493 -20.78 -0.56 -3.01
N SER A 494 -20.78 -1.69 -2.30
CA SER A 494 -19.72 -2.09 -1.36
C SER A 494 -18.90 -3.25 -1.92
N ALA A 495 -17.68 -3.46 -1.40
CA ALA A 495 -16.84 -4.62 -1.72
C ALA A 495 -17.64 -5.93 -1.67
N ASP A 496 -18.40 -6.15 -0.58
CA ASP A 496 -19.25 -7.33 -0.40
C ASP A 496 -20.30 -7.51 -1.50
N SER A 497 -20.91 -6.41 -1.96
CA SER A 497 -21.90 -6.48 -3.06
C SER A 497 -21.24 -6.89 -4.37
N TRP A 498 -20.02 -6.41 -4.63
CA TRP A 498 -19.24 -6.75 -5.81
C TRP A 498 -18.67 -8.18 -5.74
N LEU A 499 -18.24 -8.65 -4.56
CA LEU A 499 -17.84 -10.04 -4.34
C LEU A 499 -19.01 -11.00 -4.57
N ARG A 500 -20.22 -10.69 -4.08
CA ARG A 500 -21.42 -11.49 -4.38
C ARG A 500 -21.74 -11.51 -5.87
N ARG A 501 -21.60 -10.39 -6.55
CA ARG A 501 -21.78 -10.30 -8.01
C ARG A 501 -20.75 -11.13 -8.76
N LEU A 502 -19.49 -11.11 -8.34
CA LEU A 502 -18.41 -11.91 -8.90
C LEU A 502 -18.71 -13.41 -8.78
N VAL A 503 -19.04 -13.87 -7.57
CA VAL A 503 -19.39 -15.28 -7.33
C VAL A 503 -20.59 -15.71 -8.19
N SER A 504 -21.63 -14.88 -8.24
CA SER A 504 -22.80 -15.18 -9.08
C SER A 504 -22.48 -15.22 -10.57
N ALA A 505 -21.50 -14.45 -11.05
CA ALA A 505 -21.05 -14.48 -12.43
C ALA A 505 -20.23 -15.74 -12.73
N LEU A 506 -19.32 -16.12 -11.83
CA LEU A 506 -18.49 -17.33 -11.96
C LEU A 506 -19.33 -18.61 -11.95
N GLU A 507 -20.31 -18.73 -11.04
CA GLU A 507 -21.20 -19.92 -10.93
C GLU A 507 -22.14 -20.14 -12.14
N ARG A 508 -22.13 -19.23 -13.13
CA ARG A 508 -22.76 -19.46 -14.45
C ARG A 508 -22.03 -20.52 -15.25
N ASP A 509 -20.72 -20.62 -15.09
CA ASP A 509 -19.91 -21.70 -15.64
C ASP A 509 -20.05 -22.96 -14.75
N PRO A 510 -20.48 -24.11 -15.29
CA PRO A 510 -20.66 -25.34 -14.52
C PRO A 510 -19.41 -25.84 -13.79
N SER A 511 -18.21 -25.46 -14.24
CA SER A 511 -16.94 -25.85 -13.59
C SER A 511 -16.76 -25.24 -12.19
N TRP A 512 -17.58 -24.25 -11.81
CA TRP A 512 -17.53 -23.57 -10.51
C TRP A 512 -18.55 -24.06 -9.49
N ARG A 513 -19.38 -25.06 -9.84
CA ARG A 513 -20.48 -25.57 -9.00
C ARG A 513 -20.13 -26.76 -8.14
#